data_AF-A0A1E4H1K7-F1
#
_entry.id   AF-A0A1E4H1K7-F1
#
_cell.length_a   1.000
_cell.length_b   1.000
_cell.length_c   1.000
_cell.angle_alpha   90.00
_cell.angle_beta   90.00
_cell.angle_gamma   90.00
#
_symmetry.space_group_name_H-M   'P 1'
#
loop_
_entity.id
_entity.type
_entity.pdbx_description
1 polymer ?
#
loop_
_entity_poly.entity_id
_entity_poly.type
_entity_poly.pdbx_seq_one_letter_code
_entity_poly.pdbx_strand_id
1 'polypeptide(L)'
;MIDAPSPSTPSPSPPSPSTATASPMPWPFAAVWLGDHLMRDYARFWGRMATAGDPVEAAQAEATLGADIVRDWAAVVSQMWLLPMRIWATSGRAGAPGTPEG
;
A
#
# COMPACT_ATOMS: atom_id res chain seq x y z
N MET A 1 -54.98 -15.01 21.21
CA MET A 1 -53.67 -15.59 20.86
C MET A 1 -52.80 -14.43 20.39
N ILE A 2 -51.79 -14.07 21.16
CA ILE A 2 -50.89 -12.94 20.86
C ILE A 2 -49.68 -13.53 20.13
N ASP A 3 -49.50 -13.12 18.88
CA ASP A 3 -48.32 -13.42 18.07
C ASP A 3 -47.10 -12.70 18.67
N ALA A 4 -46.03 -13.43 18.97
CA ALA A 4 -44.79 -12.86 19.46
C ALA A 4 -43.87 -12.53 18.25
N PRO A 5 -43.26 -11.34 18.19
CA PRO A 5 -42.37 -10.99 17.08
C PRO A 5 -41.05 -11.78 17.15
N SER A 6 -40.68 -12.39 16.03
CA SER A 6 -39.42 -13.12 15.84
C SER A 6 -38.18 -12.25 16.13
N PRO A 7 -37.12 -12.81 16.74
CA PRO A 7 -35.87 -12.08 16.97
C PRO A 7 -35.12 -11.85 15.66
N SER A 8 -34.93 -10.57 15.31
CA SER A 8 -34.07 -10.15 14.20
C SER A 8 -32.63 -10.58 14.45
N THR A 9 -32.10 -11.44 13.59
CA THR A 9 -30.69 -11.85 13.59
C THR A 9 -29.80 -10.61 13.42
N PRO A 10 -28.76 -10.40 14.26
CA PRO A 10 -27.84 -9.29 14.06
C PRO A 10 -27.07 -9.47 12.75
N SER A 11 -27.14 -8.44 11.89
CA SER A 11 -26.43 -8.39 10.62
C SER A 11 -24.91 -8.40 10.87
N PRO A 12 -24.12 -9.26 10.20
CA PRO A 12 -22.67 -9.24 10.36
C PRO A 12 -22.12 -7.92 9.81
N SER A 13 -21.44 -7.16 10.67
CA SER A 13 -20.73 -5.94 10.24
C SER A 13 -19.69 -6.29 9.17
N PRO A 14 -19.54 -5.46 8.12
CA PRO A 14 -18.50 -5.68 7.13
C PRO A 14 -17.12 -5.64 7.79
N PRO A 15 -16.16 -6.47 7.34
CA PRO A 15 -14.81 -6.44 7.90
C PRO A 15 -14.22 -5.04 7.73
N SER A 16 -13.73 -4.47 8.83
CA SER A 16 -12.99 -3.21 8.80
C SER A 16 -11.88 -3.31 7.76
N PRO A 17 -11.65 -2.29 6.91
CA PRO A 17 -10.52 -2.30 6.01
C PRO A 17 -9.27 -2.38 6.88
N SER A 18 -8.60 -3.54 6.86
CA SER A 18 -7.25 -3.65 7.39
C SER A 18 -6.45 -2.61 6.64
N THR A 19 -6.14 -1.53 7.34
CA THR A 19 -5.18 -0.55 6.88
C THR A 19 -3.86 -1.29 6.99
N ALA A 20 -3.57 -2.14 6.01
CA ALA A 20 -2.26 -2.69 5.81
C ALA A 20 -1.36 -1.46 5.75
N THR A 21 -0.66 -1.20 6.85
CA THR A 21 0.29 -0.12 6.96
C THR A 21 1.27 -0.36 5.82
N ALA A 22 1.08 0.35 4.70
CA ALA A 22 1.99 0.33 3.59
C ALA A 22 3.30 0.84 4.19
N SER A 23 4.19 -0.09 4.54
CA SER A 23 5.42 0.24 5.23
C SER A 23 6.15 1.22 4.32
N PRO A 24 6.34 2.48 4.77
CA PRO A 24 6.80 3.53 3.89
C PRO A 24 8.18 3.13 3.38
N MET A 25 8.33 3.14 2.05
CA MET A 25 9.59 2.83 1.38
C MET A 25 10.75 3.60 2.04
N PRO A 26 11.81 2.90 2.47
CA PRO A 26 12.95 3.55 3.09
C PRO A 26 13.80 4.26 2.02
N TRP A 27 13.91 5.59 2.12
CA TRP A 27 14.96 6.33 1.42
C TRP A 27 16.32 6.06 2.09
N PRO A 28 17.45 5.91 1.36
CA PRO A 28 17.62 6.01 -0.11
C PRO A 28 17.40 4.70 -0.88
N PHE A 29 16.88 3.66 -0.25
CA PHE A 29 16.72 2.32 -0.83
C PHE A 29 15.48 2.16 -1.74
N ALA A 30 14.99 3.26 -2.32
CA ALA A 30 13.80 3.27 -3.17
C ALA A 30 13.90 2.31 -4.36
N ALA A 31 15.05 2.30 -5.03
CA ALA A 31 15.30 1.42 -6.16
C ALA A 31 15.35 -0.07 -5.76
N VAL A 32 15.93 -0.37 -4.59
CA VAL A 32 16.00 -1.75 -4.06
C VAL A 32 14.61 -2.22 -3.65
N TRP A 33 13.85 -1.36 -2.98
CA TRP A 33 12.46 -1.62 -2.61
C TRP A 33 11.59 -1.88 -3.86
N LEU A 34 11.74 -1.04 -4.89
CA LEU A 34 10.99 -1.19 -6.14
C LEU A 34 11.36 -2.50 -6.84
N GLY A 35 12.65 -2.82 -6.90
CA GLY A 35 13.12 -4.09 -7.46
C GLY A 35 12.53 -5.31 -6.74
N ASP A 36 12.52 -5.32 -5.41
CA ASP A 36 11.92 -6.41 -4.62
C ASP A 36 10.41 -6.55 -4.86
N HIS A 37 9.67 -5.44 -4.94
CA HIS A 37 8.23 -5.49 -5.18
C HIS A 37 7.90 -5.94 -6.60
N LEU A 38 8.58 -5.40 -7.60
CA LEU A 38 8.43 -5.84 -8.99
C LEU A 38 8.68 -7.35 -9.14
N MET A 39 9.73 -7.88 -8.50
CA MET A 39 10.02 -9.32 -8.55
C MET A 39 8.90 -10.15 -7.91
N ARG A 40 8.31 -9.69 -6.81
CA ARG A 40 7.18 -10.38 -6.15
C ARG A 40 5.92 -10.34 -7.01
N ASP A 41 5.64 -9.23 -7.67
CA ASP A 41 4.45 -9.11 -8.51
C ASP A 41 4.57 -9.95 -9.78
N TYR A 42 5.76 -10.02 -10.39
CA TYR A 42 6.03 -10.97 -11.47
C TYR A 42 5.91 -12.43 -11.01
N ALA A 43 6.39 -12.78 -9.82
CA ALA A 43 6.23 -14.13 -9.28
C ALA A 43 4.75 -14.49 -9.08
N ARG A 44 3.94 -13.56 -8.55
CA ARG A 44 2.48 -13.73 -8.40
C ARG A 44 1.78 -13.82 -9.75
N PHE A 45 2.21 -13.03 -10.73
CA PHE A 45 1.69 -13.10 -12.10
C PHE A 45 1.93 -14.47 -12.71
N TRP A 46 3.17 -14.97 -12.67
CA TRP A 46 3.49 -16.30 -13.21
C TRP A 46 2.76 -17.42 -12.46
N GLY A 47 2.58 -17.29 -11.14
CA GLY A 47 1.74 -18.20 -10.36
C GLY A 47 0.29 -18.25 -10.85
N ARG A 48 -0.30 -17.08 -11.14
CA ARG A 48 -1.66 -16.99 -11.70
C ARG A 48 -1.74 -17.54 -13.12
N MET A 49 -0.75 -17.25 -13.96
CA MET A 49 -0.66 -17.78 -15.33
C MET A 49 -0.52 -19.30 -15.37
N ALA A 50 0.24 -19.88 -14.44
CA ALA A 50 0.41 -21.34 -14.36
C ALA A 50 -0.89 -22.08 -14.01
N THR A 51 -1.82 -21.41 -13.33
CA THR A 51 -3.13 -21.97 -12.96
C THR A 51 -4.26 -21.52 -13.88
N ALA A 52 -4.01 -20.60 -14.81
CA ALA A 52 -5.04 -20.06 -15.68
C ALA A 52 -5.55 -21.14 -16.64
N GLY A 53 -6.84 -21.42 -16.58
CA GLY A 53 -7.53 -22.38 -17.45
C GLY A 53 -8.12 -21.75 -18.71
N ASP A 54 -8.25 -20.43 -18.73
CA ASP A 54 -8.90 -19.69 -19.80
C ASP A 54 -8.21 -18.33 -20.09
N PRO A 55 -8.46 -17.72 -21.26
CA PRO A 55 -7.83 -16.46 -21.64
C PRO A 55 -8.35 -15.24 -20.85
N VAL A 56 -9.50 -15.33 -20.19
CA VAL A 56 -10.04 -14.24 -19.35
C VAL A 56 -9.27 -14.16 -18.04
N GLU A 57 -8.97 -15.30 -17.42
CA GLU A 57 -8.12 -15.40 -16.24
C GLU A 57 -6.71 -14.85 -16.51
N ALA A 58 -6.14 -15.16 -17.69
CA ALA A 58 -4.86 -14.60 -18.12
C ALA A 58 -4.93 -13.07 -18.27
N ALA A 59 -5.98 -12.54 -18.90
CA ALA A 59 -6.18 -11.10 -19.04
C ALA A 59 -6.35 -10.39 -17.69
N GLN A 60 -7.04 -11.02 -16.73
CA GLN A 60 -7.17 -10.50 -15.37
C GLN A 60 -5.85 -10.51 -14.61
N ALA A 61 -5.03 -11.55 -14.79
CA ALA A 61 -3.70 -11.64 -14.20
C ALA A 61 -2.79 -10.52 -14.72
N GLU A 62 -2.83 -10.24 -16.03
CA GLU A 62 -2.09 -9.14 -16.66
C GLU A 62 -2.58 -7.76 -16.17
N ALA A 63 -3.89 -7.54 -16.15
CA ALA A 63 -4.46 -6.29 -15.65
C ALA A 63 -4.08 -6.03 -14.18
N THR A 64 -4.05 -7.08 -13.36
CA THR A 64 -3.61 -6.95 -11.97
C THR A 64 -2.14 -6.59 -11.86
N LEU A 65 -1.27 -7.25 -12.64
CA LEU A 65 0.17 -6.91 -12.69
C LEU A 65 0.38 -5.45 -13.09
N GLY A 66 -0.35 -4.96 -14.10
CA GLY A 66 -0.29 -3.56 -14.52
C GLY A 66 -0.67 -2.60 -13.41
N ALA A 67 -1.75 -2.88 -12.67
CA ALA A 67 -2.19 -2.05 -11.54
C ALA A 67 -1.17 -2.04 -10.39
N ASP A 68 -0.58 -3.19 -10.06
CA ASP A 68 0.42 -3.32 -9.00
C ASP A 68 1.69 -2.52 -9.33
N ILE A 69 2.20 -2.63 -10.58
CA ILE A 69 3.35 -1.86 -11.06
C ILE A 69 3.08 -0.34 -10.98
N VAL A 70 1.90 0.11 -11.43
CA VAL A 70 1.53 1.53 -11.39
C VAL A 70 1.47 2.04 -9.95
N ARG A 71 0.91 1.24 -9.03
CA ARG A 71 0.85 1.56 -7.60
C ARG A 71 2.25 1.72 -7.01
N ASP A 72 3.16 0.81 -7.30
CA ASP A 72 4.52 0.86 -6.76
C ASP A 72 5.32 2.03 -7.33
N TRP A 73 5.15 2.34 -8.62
CA TRP A 73 5.69 3.55 -9.23
C TRP A 73 5.16 4.82 -8.57
N ALA A 74 3.85 4.91 -8.35
CA ALA A 74 3.23 6.04 -7.67
C ALA A 74 3.77 6.21 -6.24
N ALA A 75 4.06 5.10 -5.55
CA ALA A 75 4.70 5.12 -4.24
C ALA A 75 6.11 5.72 -4.32
N VAL A 76 6.95 5.31 -5.28
CA VAL A 76 8.29 5.89 -5.49
C VAL A 76 8.20 7.39 -5.75
N VAL A 77 7.37 7.80 -6.71
CA VAL A 77 7.23 9.20 -7.12
C VAL A 77 6.75 10.06 -5.96
N SER A 78 5.74 9.58 -5.21
CA SER A 78 5.23 10.30 -4.04
C SER A 78 6.32 10.49 -2.99
N GLN A 79 7.17 9.49 -2.74
CA GLN A 79 8.25 9.60 -1.77
C GLN A 79 9.34 10.59 -2.23
N MET A 80 9.67 10.61 -3.52
CA MET A 80 10.61 11.59 -4.08
C MET A 80 10.06 13.01 -4.02
N TRP A 81 8.76 13.20 -4.28
CA TRP A 81 8.11 14.50 -4.19
C TRP A 81 8.05 15.03 -2.75
N LEU A 82 7.90 14.14 -1.77
CA LEU A 82 7.90 14.50 -0.34
C LEU A 82 9.31 14.70 0.23
N LEU A 83 10.36 14.32 -0.50
CA LEU A 83 11.76 14.39 -0.03
C LEU A 83 12.18 15.80 0.39
N PRO A 84 11.89 16.87 -0.37
CA PRO A 84 12.25 18.23 0.03
C PRO A 84 11.60 18.67 1.35
N MET A 85 10.32 18.32 1.56
CA MET A 85 9.61 18.63 2.81
C MET A 85 10.20 17.88 4.00
N ARG A 86 10.63 16.62 3.80
CA ARG A 86 11.32 15.86 4.86
C ARG A 86 12.67 16.45 5.19
N ILE A 87 13.46 16.82 4.17
CA ILE A 87 14.76 17.46 4.36
C ILE A 87 14.57 18.76 5.16
N TRP A 88 13.60 19.60 4.78
CA TRP A 88 13.29 20.84 5.49
C TRP A 88 12.85 20.62 6.95
N ALA A 89 11.98 19.64 7.21
CA ALA A 89 11.57 19.29 8.57
C ALA A 89 12.76 18.81 9.44
N THR A 90 13.69 18.05 8.84
CA THR A 90 14.89 17.59 9.56
C THR A 90 15.93 18.70 9.77
N SER A 91 16.08 19.63 8.82
CA SER A 91 17.03 20.74 8.93
C SER A 91 16.53 21.85 9.86
N GLY A 92 15.21 22.09 9.90
CA GLY A 92 14.59 23.03 10.85
C GLY A 92 14.74 22.60 12.32
N ARG A 93 14.82 21.29 12.60
CA ARG A 93 15.06 20.75 13.95
C ARG A 93 16.51 20.90 14.40
N ALA A 94 17.47 20.94 13.47
CA ALA A 94 18.89 21.16 13.77
C ALA A 94 19.21 22.64 14.06
N GLY A 95 18.28 23.55 13.77
CA GLY A 95 18.44 24.99 13.93
C GLY A 95 17.63 25.61 15.07
N ALA A 96 17.26 24.87 16.12
CA ALA A 96 16.79 25.50 17.35
C ALA A 96 17.98 26.21 18.00
N PRO A 97 18.09 27.56 17.91
CA PRO A 97 19.16 28.27 18.58
C PRO A 97 18.91 28.14 20.08
N GLY A 98 19.97 27.85 20.84
CA GLY A 98 19.91 27.76 22.28
C GLY A 98 19.12 28.92 22.88
N THR A 99 18.19 28.61 23.76
CA THR A 99 17.67 29.55 24.74
C THR A 99 18.86 30.13 25.49
N PRO A 100 19.12 31.46 25.42
CA PRO A 100 20.05 32.06 26.35
C PRO A 100 19.36 32.04 27.71
N GLU A 101 19.83 31.19 28.61
CA GLU A 101 19.53 31.34 30.03
C GLU A 101 20.20 32.64 30.50
N GLY A 102 19.37 33.61 30.89
CA GLY A 102 19.73 34.87 31.50
C GLY A 102 18.62 35.30 32.44
#